data_AF-D8WUG7-F1
#
_entry.id   AF-D8WUG7-F1
#
_cell.length_a   1.000
_cell.length_b   1.000
_cell.length_c   1.000
_cell.angle_alpha   90.00
_cell.angle_beta   90.00
_cell.angle_gamma   90.00
#
_symmetry.space_group_name_H-M   'P 1'
#
loop_
_entity.id
_entity.type
_entity.pdbx_description
1 polymer ?
#
loop_
_entity_poly.entity_id
_entity_poly.type
_entity_poly.pdbx_seq_one_letter_code
_entity_poly.pdbx_strand_id
1 'polypeptide(L)'
;MLNKIATAVNNGKMPVFPTLSYFTGYAKPYSFLKVNDIHILGDSSTKFKFLTDIIDVGYSVMSIGDIFIRFFVFIVIFNTIKHINNIKSIKI
;
A
#
# COMPACT_ATOMS: atom_id res chain seq x y z
N MET A 1 -3.87 10.79 -3.31
CA MET A 1 -5.26 11.28 -3.44
C MET A 1 -6.27 10.16 -3.20
N LEU A 2 -6.07 8.97 -3.78
CA LEU A 2 -6.93 7.79 -3.57
C LEU A 2 -7.09 7.39 -2.10
N ASN A 3 -5.99 7.25 -1.35
CA ASN A 3 -6.07 6.86 0.07
C ASN A 3 -6.78 7.93 0.91
N LYS A 4 -6.69 9.22 0.54
CA LYS A 4 -7.45 10.30 1.21
C LYS A 4 -8.96 10.16 0.99
N ILE A 5 -9.38 9.70 -0.18
CA ILE A 5 -10.80 9.43 -0.45
C ILE A 5 -11.25 8.26 0.41
N ALA A 6 -10.47 7.17 0.43
CA ALA A 6 -10.75 5.98 1.23
C ALA A 6 -10.86 6.32 2.74
N THR A 7 -9.98 7.18 3.27
CA THR A 7 -10.06 7.58 4.68
C THR A 7 -11.21 8.55 4.95
N ALA A 8 -11.47 9.51 4.05
CA ALA A 8 -12.54 10.49 4.24
C ALA A 8 -13.93 9.84 4.31
N VAL A 9 -14.20 8.83 3.48
CA VAL A 9 -15.49 8.11 3.46
C VAL A 9 -15.66 7.13 4.61
N ASN A 10 -14.57 6.78 5.31
CA ASN A 10 -14.55 5.87 6.47
C ASN A 10 -14.19 6.61 7.77
N ASN A 11 -14.77 7.79 7.99
CA ASN A 11 -14.64 8.58 9.23
C ASN A 11 -13.18 8.91 9.63
N GLY A 12 -12.32 9.14 8.64
CA GLY A 12 -10.90 9.44 8.87
C GLY A 12 -10.04 8.21 9.19
N LYS A 13 -10.59 7.00 9.06
CA LYS A 13 -9.87 5.73 9.27
C LYS A 13 -9.60 5.01 7.95
N MET A 14 -8.54 4.22 7.94
CA MET A 14 -8.15 3.36 6.82
C MET A 14 -8.46 1.90 7.17
N PRO A 15 -9.54 1.32 6.63
CA PRO A 15 -9.84 -0.09 6.83
C PRO A 15 -8.77 -1.00 6.20
N VAL A 16 -8.36 -2.03 6.93
CA VAL A 16 -7.33 -2.98 6.52
C VAL A 16 -7.91 -4.40 6.56
N PHE A 17 -7.57 -5.21 5.55
CA PHE A 17 -8.02 -6.59 5.42
C PHE A 17 -6.83 -7.57 5.43
N PRO A 18 -6.15 -7.74 6.58
CA PRO A 18 -5.02 -8.66 6.71
C PRO A 18 -5.49 -10.12 6.61
N THR A 19 -4.75 -10.91 5.82
CA THR A 19 -4.92 -12.35 5.59
C THR A 19 -3.56 -13.04 5.69
N LEU A 20 -2.71 -12.90 4.67
CA LEU A 20 -1.35 -13.43 4.66
C LEU A 20 -0.50 -12.82 5.77
N SER A 21 -0.66 -11.54 6.09
CA SER A 21 0.06 -10.88 7.18
C SER A 21 -0.29 -11.45 8.55
N TYR A 22 -1.50 -11.99 8.74
CA TYR A 22 -1.83 -12.77 9.94
C TYR A 22 -1.19 -14.15 9.90
N PHE A 23 -1.20 -14.80 8.75
CA PHE A 23 -0.63 -16.14 8.57
C PHE A 23 0.89 -16.17 8.83
N THR A 24 1.63 -15.16 8.38
CA THR A 24 3.08 -15.03 8.61
C THR A 24 3.42 -14.54 10.02
N GLY A 25 2.43 -14.10 10.80
CA GLY A 25 2.61 -13.49 12.12
C GLY A 25 3.10 -12.04 12.09
N TYR A 26 3.18 -11.41 10.91
CA TYR A 26 3.60 -10.02 10.77
C TYR A 26 2.57 -9.04 11.36
N ALA A 27 1.28 -9.34 11.17
CA ALA A 27 0.18 -8.67 11.85
C ALA A 27 -0.39 -9.60 12.94
N LYS A 28 -0.82 -9.02 14.06
CA LYS A 28 -1.53 -9.73 15.13
C LYS A 28 -2.96 -9.18 15.20
N PRO A 29 -3.95 -9.94 15.71
CA PRO A 29 -5.33 -9.45 15.84
C PRO A 29 -5.43 -8.13 16.63
N TYR A 30 -4.56 -7.94 17.62
CA TYR A 30 -4.50 -6.74 18.46
C TYR A 30 -3.69 -5.58 17.82
N SER A 31 -3.03 -5.80 16.68
CA SER A 31 -2.23 -4.77 16.01
C SER A 31 -3.05 -3.55 15.59
N PHE A 32 -4.35 -3.73 15.36
CA PHE A 32 -5.27 -2.68 14.91
C PHE A 32 -6.13 -2.08 16.04
N LEU A 33 -5.90 -2.48 17.29
CA LEU A 33 -6.57 -1.93 18.48
C LEU A 33 -5.78 -0.76 19.11
N LYS A 34 -4.68 -0.36 18.48
CA LYS A 34 -3.76 0.63 19.03
C LYS A 34 -4.43 2.00 19.08
N VAL A 35 -4.39 2.63 20.26
CA VAL A 35 -4.91 3.98 20.47
C VAL A 35 -4.14 4.96 19.58
N ASN A 36 -4.89 5.79 18.82
CA ASN A 36 -4.40 6.78 17.86
C ASN A 36 -3.86 6.25 16.52
N ASP A 37 -4.14 5.01 16.13
CA ASP A 37 -3.86 4.58 14.75
C ASP A 37 -4.97 5.03 13.78
N ILE A 38 -4.59 5.30 12.53
CA ILE A 38 -5.53 5.52 11.44
C ILE A 38 -6.05 4.20 10.89
N HIS A 39 -5.28 3.11 11.04
CA HIS A 39 -5.64 1.79 10.52
C HIS A 39 -6.59 1.07 11.46
N ILE A 40 -7.69 0.58 10.92
CA ILE A 40 -8.68 -0.22 11.64
C ILE A 40 -8.93 -1.52 10.87
N LEU A 41 -9.40 -2.56 11.57
CA LEU A 41 -9.86 -3.76 10.87
C LEU A 41 -11.12 -3.43 10.06
N GLY A 42 -11.09 -3.77 8.78
CA GLY A 42 -12.24 -3.58 7.89
C GLY A 42 -13.31 -4.65 8.11
N ASP A 43 -14.57 -4.22 8.02
CA ASP A 43 -15.76 -5.06 8.16
C ASP A 43 -16.77 -4.81 7.02
N SER A 44 -18.00 -5.30 7.17
CA SER A 44 -19.09 -5.11 6.19
C SER A 44 -19.57 -3.65 6.07
N SER A 45 -19.26 -2.78 7.02
CA SER A 45 -19.60 -1.35 6.98
C SER A 45 -18.60 -0.52 6.18
N THR A 46 -17.47 -1.11 5.79
CA THR A 46 -16.39 -0.45 5.04
C THR A 46 -16.87 0.08 3.69
N LYS A 47 -16.76 1.39 3.49
CA LYS A 47 -17.08 2.04 2.23
C LYS A 47 -15.86 2.06 1.30
N PHE A 48 -16.09 1.91 0.00
CA PHE A 48 -15.04 1.90 -1.02
C PHE A 48 -13.90 0.91 -0.73
N LYS A 49 -14.24 -0.32 -0.32
CA LYS A 49 -13.27 -1.37 0.04
C LYS A 49 -12.15 -1.57 -0.98
N PHE A 50 -12.41 -1.43 -2.27
CA PHE A 50 -11.38 -1.58 -3.31
C PHE A 50 -10.29 -0.49 -3.28
N LEU A 51 -10.53 0.64 -2.60
CA LEU A 51 -9.56 1.72 -2.39
C LEU A 51 -8.85 1.65 -1.04
N THR A 52 -9.28 0.75 -0.14
CA THR A 52 -8.66 0.57 1.18
C THR A 52 -7.50 -0.43 1.10
N ASP A 53 -6.90 -0.77 2.24
CA ASP A 53 -5.75 -1.68 2.28
C ASP A 53 -6.22 -3.14 2.14
N ILE A 54 -6.30 -3.61 0.89
CA ILE A 54 -6.80 -4.95 0.54
C ILE A 54 -5.72 -5.88 -0.03
N ILE A 55 -4.62 -5.33 -0.55
CA ILE A 55 -3.54 -6.14 -1.11
C ILE A 55 -2.60 -6.52 0.02
N ASP A 56 -2.78 -7.73 0.55
CA ASP A 56 -1.88 -8.29 1.55
C ASP A 56 -0.81 -9.16 0.88
N VAL A 57 0.47 -8.82 1.08
CA VAL A 57 1.62 -9.57 0.57
C VAL A 57 2.32 -10.41 1.64
N GLY A 58 1.72 -10.57 2.82
CA GLY A 58 2.24 -11.37 3.93
C GLY A 58 3.14 -10.61 4.90
N TYR A 59 3.62 -9.43 4.55
CA TYR A 59 4.38 -8.57 5.47
C TYR A 59 3.94 -7.10 5.38
N SER A 60 2.98 -6.80 4.51
CA SER A 60 2.46 -5.45 4.30
C SER A 60 1.08 -5.59 3.68
N VAL A 61 0.15 -4.78 4.15
CA VAL A 61 -1.17 -4.62 3.54
C VAL A 61 -1.20 -3.24 2.90
N MET A 62 -1.63 -3.18 1.65
CA MET A 62 -1.50 -1.99 0.82
C MET A 62 -2.81 -1.71 0.07
N SER A 63 -3.03 -0.42 -0.17
CA SER A 63 -4.06 0.05 -1.08
C SER A 63 -3.58 0.03 -2.53
N ILE A 64 -4.52 0.15 -3.47
CA ILE A 64 -4.20 0.33 -4.88
C ILE A 64 -3.39 1.62 -5.14
N GLY A 65 -3.59 2.65 -4.31
CA GLY A 65 -2.82 3.89 -4.39
C GLY A 65 -1.34 3.66 -4.10
N ASP A 66 -1.03 2.79 -3.13
CA ASP A 66 0.35 2.45 -2.78
C ASP A 66 1.04 1.67 -3.90
N ILE A 67 0.29 0.80 -4.60
CA ILE A 67 0.80 0.10 -5.79
C ILE A 67 1.19 1.09 -6.88
N PHE A 68 0.34 2.08 -7.19
CA PHE A 68 0.65 3.06 -8.22
C PHE A 68 1.90 3.89 -7.89
N ILE A 69 2.07 4.29 -6.63
CA ILE A 69 3.28 5.03 -6.21
C ILE A 69 4.52 4.15 -6.39
N ARG A 70 4.49 2.89 -5.94
CA ARG A 70 5.61 1.96 -6.10
C ARG A 70 5.94 1.70 -7.56
N PHE A 71 4.92 1.53 -8.41
CA PHE A 71 5.10 1.32 -9.84
C PHE A 71 5.70 2.55 -10.53
N PHE A 72 5.25 3.75 -10.17
CA PHE A 72 5.83 5.00 -10.67
C PHE A 72 7.31 5.11 -10.31
N VAL A 73 7.66 4.86 -9.04
CA VAL A 73 9.06 4.88 -8.57
C VAL A 73 9.89 3.84 -9.32
N PHE A 74 9.36 2.64 -9.54
CA PHE A 74 10.02 1.61 -10.34
C PHE A 74 10.33 2.07 -11.76
N ILE A 75 9.35 2.70 -12.45
CA ILE A 75 9.54 3.25 -13.80
C ILE A 75 10.66 4.29 -13.81
N VAL A 76 10.68 5.20 -12.84
CA VAL A 76 11.71 6.25 -12.75
C VAL A 76 13.10 5.64 -12.57
N ILE A 77 13.25 4.71 -11.62
CA ILE A 77 14.54 4.05 -11.36
C ILE A 77 15.00 3.26 -12.59
N PHE A 78 14.12 2.43 -13.16
CA PHE A 78 14.43 1.61 -14.32
C PHE A 78 14.89 2.45 -15.52
N ASN A 79 14.17 3.53 -15.84
CA ASN A 79 14.52 4.41 -16.94
C ASN A 79 15.81 5.20 -16.67
N THR A 80 16.05 5.59 -15.41
CA THR A 80 17.31 6.26 -15.03
C THR A 80 18.51 5.33 -15.25
N ILE A 81 18.42 4.08 -14.79
CA ILE A 81 19.47 3.07 -15.02
C ILE A 81 19.69 2.83 -16.51
N LYS A 82 18.60 2.66 -17.27
CA LYS A 82 18.66 2.48 -18.74
C LYS A 82 19.33 3.67 -19.43
N HIS A 83 19.02 4.89 -19.01
CA HIS A 83 19.60 6.10 -19.57
C HIS A 83 21.11 6.20 -19.30
N ILE A 84 21.53 5.95 -18.06
CA ILE A 84 22.95 5.94 -17.68
C ILE A 84 23.73 4.90 -18.49
N ASN A 85 23.18 3.69 -18.65
CA ASN A 85 23.81 2.63 -19.43
C ASN A 85 23.97 2.99 -20.92
N ASN A 86 22.96 3.63 -21.51
CA ASN A 86 23.05 4.12 -22.89
C ASN A 86 24.13 5.20 -23.05
N ILE A 87 24.24 6.15 -22.11
CA ILE A 87 25.31 7.16 -22.13
C ILE A 87 26.69 6.50 -22.07
N LYS A 88 26.85 5.49 -21.20
CA LYS A 88 28.12 4.77 -21.07
C LYS A 88 28.49 4.02 -22.35
N SER A 89 27.51 3.43 -23.03
CA SER A 89 27.73 2.72 -24.30
C SER A 89 28.12 3.62 -25.48
N ILE A 90 27.74 4.90 -25.46
CA ILE A 90 28.05 5.87 -26.54
C ILE A 90 29.44 6.49 -26.37
N LYS A 91 29.99 6.47 -25.15
CA LYS A 91 31.31 7.03 -24.82
C LYS A 91 32.49 6.06 -25.01
N ILE A 92 32.22 4.84 -25.48
CA ILE A 92 33.22 3.80 -25.81
C ILE A 92 33.34 3.76 -27.34
#